data_AF-A0A968D3Q5-F1
#
_entry.id   AF-A0A968D3Q5-F1
#
_cell.length_a   1.000
_cell.length_b   1.000
_cell.length_c   1.000
_cell.angle_alpha   90.00
_cell.angle_beta   90.00
_cell.angle_gamma   90.00
#
_symmetry.space_group_name_H-M   'P 1'
#
loop_
_entity.id
_entity.type
_entity.pdbx_description
1 polymer ?
#
loop_
_entity_poly.entity_id
_entity_poly.type
_entity_poly.pdbx_seq_one_letter_code
_entity_poly.pdbx_strand_id
1 'polypeptide(L)'
;LEPTASDPDVYGQYGMTVGMADAGQTNALGTLNLRGERSVTCKGEADRHPSAGPLPASAPAVCEVFREYPDALEQAMALDDRYGTEPDLDALPMYCIPFSFKDPFDTKDMRSTGAADARYDIDFPARDHILVEQLRDKGAIIYAKAVNTEYNGRARAASIGGGNEPTAILPSTLGYQRSSWSGNPSNVYDTTRAASLGSSSGSAVGVSANLVMCSLCEETSMSCRGPANHNAVSLILPHKAMISFLGGAIGADIYYDRSGIHCRTLADSAKVLDALRDPEHGYYDPRDIWTAVP
;
A
#
# COMPACT_ATOMS: atom_id res chain seq x y z
N LEU A 1 3.40 -27.34 3.78
CA LEU A 1 3.34 -26.01 3.15
C LEU A 1 3.91 -26.18 1.74
N GLU A 2 3.33 -25.52 0.75
CA GLU A 2 3.86 -25.53 -0.62
C GLU A 2 4.88 -24.39 -0.78
N PRO A 3 5.92 -24.54 -1.61
CA PRO A 3 6.82 -23.44 -1.94
C PRO A 3 6.05 -22.24 -2.55
N THR A 4 6.55 -21.02 -2.33
CA THR A 4 5.99 -19.83 -2.98
C THR A 4 6.27 -19.86 -4.48
N ALA A 5 5.42 -19.20 -5.27
CA ALA A 5 5.60 -19.13 -6.70
C ALA A 5 6.82 -18.27 -7.04
N SER A 6 7.03 -17.18 -6.30
CA SER A 6 8.13 -16.22 -6.50
C SER A 6 9.50 -16.72 -6.04
N ASP A 7 9.58 -17.52 -4.97
CA ASP A 7 10.83 -17.97 -4.37
C ASP A 7 10.70 -19.43 -3.85
N PRO A 8 11.17 -20.44 -4.61
CA PRO A 8 10.94 -21.85 -4.25
C PRO A 8 11.61 -22.28 -2.94
N ASP A 9 12.51 -21.48 -2.37
CA ASP A 9 13.13 -21.74 -1.07
C ASP A 9 12.27 -21.23 0.10
N VAL A 10 11.23 -20.44 -0.18
CA VAL A 10 10.25 -19.93 0.79
C VAL A 10 8.97 -20.77 0.71
N TYR A 11 8.39 -21.09 1.86
CA TYR A 11 7.11 -21.80 1.92
C TYR A 11 5.94 -20.83 2.12
N GLY A 12 4.92 -20.91 1.26
CA GLY A 12 3.73 -20.09 1.35
C GLY A 12 2.94 -20.37 2.62
N GLN A 13 2.40 -19.31 3.24
CA GLN A 13 1.58 -19.39 4.44
C GLN A 13 0.10 -19.63 4.10
N TYR A 14 -0.19 -20.80 3.53
CA TYR A 14 -1.56 -21.21 3.19
C TYR A 14 -2.12 -22.20 4.21
N GLY A 15 -3.41 -22.08 4.54
CA GLY A 15 -4.12 -22.98 5.46
C GLY A 15 -4.86 -22.27 6.60
N MET A 16 -5.47 -23.03 7.51
CA MET A 16 -6.19 -22.46 8.66
C MET A 16 -5.26 -21.63 9.53
N THR A 17 -5.62 -20.37 9.74
CA THR A 17 -4.88 -19.44 10.59
C THR A 17 -5.54 -19.39 11.96
N VAL A 18 -4.75 -19.50 13.02
CA VAL A 18 -5.20 -19.32 14.40
C VAL A 18 -4.53 -18.07 14.94
N GLY A 19 -5.33 -17.15 15.48
CA GLY A 19 -4.79 -15.95 16.11
C GLY A 19 -3.96 -16.32 17.34
N MET A 20 -2.88 -15.58 17.55
CA MET A 20 -1.97 -15.80 18.68
C MET A 20 -2.21 -14.70 19.70
N ALA A 21 -2.56 -15.06 20.94
CA ALA A 21 -2.69 -14.09 22.01
C ALA A 21 -1.33 -13.45 22.30
N ASP A 22 -1.31 -12.13 22.51
CA ASP A 22 -0.12 -11.36 22.86
C ASP A 22 1.09 -11.64 21.94
N ALA A 23 0.83 -11.74 20.63
CA ALA A 23 1.84 -12.14 19.65
C ALA A 23 3.12 -11.26 19.64
N GLY A 24 3.07 -10.05 20.22
CA GLY A 24 4.21 -9.11 20.29
C GLY A 24 4.60 -8.47 18.96
N GLN A 25 3.99 -8.93 17.85
CA GLN A 25 4.20 -8.44 16.50
C GLN A 25 2.90 -8.57 15.70
N THR A 26 2.76 -7.71 14.70
CA THR A 26 1.68 -7.78 13.71
C THR A 26 2.27 -7.60 12.33
N ASN A 27 1.59 -8.19 11.35
CA ASN A 27 1.98 -8.11 9.97
C ASN A 27 1.21 -6.97 9.31
N ALA A 28 1.90 -5.96 8.79
CA ALA A 28 1.26 -4.74 8.29
C ALA A 28 1.87 -4.25 6.97
N LEU A 29 3.16 -4.50 6.78
CA LEU A 29 3.93 -4.08 5.61
C LEU A 29 4.42 -5.34 4.88
N GLY A 30 4.19 -5.39 3.57
CA GLY A 30 4.52 -6.53 2.72
C GLY A 30 5.86 -6.41 2.02
N THR A 31 6.14 -5.25 1.46
CA THR A 31 7.41 -4.94 0.76
C THR A 31 7.96 -3.65 1.34
N LEU A 32 9.24 -3.64 1.70
CA LEU A 32 9.95 -2.42 2.12
C LEU A 32 10.75 -1.88 0.94
N ASN A 33 10.80 -0.56 0.78
CA ASN A 33 11.62 0.14 -0.20
C ASN A 33 13.08 0.21 0.29
N LEU A 34 13.74 -0.94 0.30
CA LEU A 34 15.15 -1.09 0.62
C LEU A 34 15.83 -1.83 -0.51
N ARG A 35 17.00 -1.33 -0.93
CA ARG A 35 17.76 -1.97 -2.01
C ARG A 35 17.95 -3.46 -1.76
N GLY A 36 17.75 -4.25 -2.82
CA GLY A 36 17.91 -5.69 -2.81
C GLY A 36 16.70 -6.49 -2.29
N GLU A 37 15.73 -5.85 -1.63
CA GLU A 37 14.55 -6.52 -1.05
C GLU A 37 13.21 -6.02 -1.62
N ARG A 38 13.22 -4.88 -2.33
CA ARG A 38 12.04 -4.19 -2.84
C ARG A 38 11.41 -4.79 -4.11
N SER A 39 12.04 -5.80 -4.71
CA SER A 39 11.55 -6.54 -5.89
C SER A 39 12.07 -7.98 -5.87
N VAL A 40 11.25 -8.93 -6.33
CA VAL A 40 11.70 -10.31 -6.60
C VAL A 40 12.42 -10.38 -7.95
N THR A 41 11.94 -9.64 -8.97
CA THR A 41 12.59 -9.59 -10.29
C THR A 41 14.01 -9.04 -10.19
N CYS A 42 14.23 -8.03 -9.35
CA CYS A 42 15.52 -7.36 -9.14
C CYS A 42 16.02 -7.52 -7.70
N LYS A 43 16.10 -8.77 -7.21
CA LYS A 43 16.51 -9.06 -5.83
C LYS A 43 18.05 -9.04 -5.64
N GLY A 44 18.50 -8.72 -4.43
CA GLY A 44 19.90 -8.76 -4.01
C GLY A 44 20.82 -7.89 -4.88
N GLU A 45 21.89 -8.47 -5.42
CA GLU A 45 22.87 -7.77 -6.26
C GLU A 45 22.26 -7.11 -7.50
N ALA A 46 21.09 -7.56 -7.97
CA ALA A 46 20.42 -6.96 -9.13
C ALA A 46 19.86 -5.55 -8.85
N ASP A 47 19.76 -5.14 -7.59
CA ASP A 47 19.28 -3.79 -7.18
C ASP A 47 20.29 -3.02 -6.33
N ARG A 48 21.56 -3.46 -6.36
CA ARG A 48 22.66 -2.69 -5.76
C ARG A 48 22.78 -1.31 -6.40
N HIS A 49 23.16 -0.32 -5.61
CA HIS A 49 23.27 1.07 -6.07
C HIS A 49 24.15 1.19 -7.34
N PRO A 50 23.79 2.02 -8.33
CA PRO A 50 24.55 2.20 -9.57
C PRO A 50 26.04 2.48 -9.39
N SER A 51 26.41 3.19 -8.31
CA SER A 51 27.83 3.47 -8.00
C SER A 51 28.68 2.23 -7.71
N ALA A 52 28.07 1.07 -7.43
CA ALA A 52 28.75 -0.21 -7.27
C ALA A 52 29.21 -0.83 -8.60
N GLY A 53 28.96 -0.17 -9.73
CA GLY A 53 29.33 -0.64 -11.07
C GLY A 53 28.23 -1.45 -11.76
N PRO A 54 28.52 -2.04 -12.93
CA PRO A 54 27.53 -2.73 -13.77
C PRO A 54 26.98 -3.97 -13.07
N LEU A 55 25.72 -4.34 -13.34
CA LEU A 55 25.15 -5.57 -12.77
C LEU A 55 25.84 -6.85 -13.31
N PRO A 56 25.75 -7.98 -12.59
CA PRO A 56 26.16 -9.28 -13.11
C PRO A 56 25.41 -9.63 -14.41
N ALA A 57 26.05 -10.34 -15.33
CA ALA A 57 25.43 -10.74 -16.60
C ALA A 57 24.19 -11.65 -16.44
N SER A 58 24.00 -12.25 -15.26
CA SER A 58 22.81 -13.03 -14.91
C SER A 58 21.62 -12.19 -14.45
N ALA A 59 21.82 -10.91 -14.13
CA ALA A 59 20.74 -10.02 -13.71
C ALA A 59 19.84 -9.68 -14.92
N PRO A 60 18.51 -9.66 -14.76
CA PRO A 60 17.60 -9.18 -15.80
C PRO A 60 17.97 -7.75 -16.23
N ALA A 61 17.98 -7.48 -17.53
CA ALA A 61 18.38 -6.17 -18.06
C ALA A 61 17.51 -5.00 -17.53
N VAL A 62 16.24 -5.27 -17.22
CA VAL A 62 15.33 -4.28 -16.63
C VAL A 62 15.81 -3.78 -15.26
N CYS A 63 16.64 -4.55 -14.55
CA CYS A 63 17.14 -4.16 -13.24
C CYS A 63 18.15 -3.01 -13.29
N GLU A 64 18.80 -2.77 -14.43
CA GLU A 64 19.58 -1.54 -14.61
C GLU A 64 18.68 -0.30 -14.59
N VAL A 65 17.43 -0.39 -15.09
CA VAL A 65 16.48 0.73 -14.99
C VAL A 65 15.92 0.84 -13.57
N PHE A 66 15.58 -0.30 -12.95
CA PHE A 66 14.99 -0.34 -11.62
C PHE A 66 15.90 0.27 -10.55
N ARG A 67 17.18 -0.10 -10.54
CA ARG A 67 18.12 0.29 -9.49
C ARG A 67 18.50 1.77 -9.52
N GLU A 68 18.18 2.48 -10.61
CA GLU A 68 18.32 3.95 -10.70
C GLU A 68 17.32 4.67 -9.81
N TYR A 69 16.19 4.04 -9.47
CA TYR A 69 15.26 4.63 -8.52
C TYR A 69 15.85 4.58 -7.10
N PRO A 70 15.88 5.70 -6.36
CA PRO A 70 16.40 5.72 -5.01
C PRO A 70 15.47 4.92 -4.09
N ASP A 71 16.04 4.19 -3.13
CA ASP A 71 15.25 3.56 -2.07
C ASP A 71 14.80 4.59 -1.02
N ALA A 72 14.05 4.16 0.01
CA ALA A 72 13.52 5.10 0.98
C ALA A 72 14.58 5.76 1.87
N LEU A 73 15.70 5.08 2.14
CA LEU A 73 16.79 5.66 2.93
C LEU A 73 17.53 6.69 2.09
N GLU A 74 17.75 6.41 0.81
CA GLU A 74 18.37 7.35 -0.13
C GLU A 74 17.50 8.59 -0.35
N GLN A 75 16.17 8.41 -0.45
CA GLN A 75 15.23 9.53 -0.51
C GLN A 75 15.29 10.38 0.77
N ALA A 76 15.32 9.76 1.95
CA ALA A 76 15.44 10.46 3.22
C ALA A 76 16.76 11.25 3.32
N MET A 77 17.89 10.61 3.00
CA MET A 77 19.21 11.25 2.98
C MET A 77 19.26 12.42 1.99
N ALA A 78 18.68 12.28 0.81
CA ALA A 78 18.64 13.36 -0.18
C ALA A 78 17.80 14.56 0.28
N LEU A 79 16.72 14.33 1.02
CA LEU A 79 15.93 15.39 1.65
C LEU A 79 16.73 16.09 2.75
N ASP A 80 17.37 15.33 3.63
CA ASP A 80 18.22 15.85 4.71
C ASP A 80 19.41 16.66 4.17
N ASP A 81 20.10 16.18 3.13
CA ASP A 81 21.23 16.87 2.50
C ASP A 81 20.80 18.18 1.84
N ARG A 82 19.61 18.22 1.27
CA ARG A 82 19.12 19.37 0.50
C ARG A 82 18.49 20.45 1.36
N TYR A 83 17.74 20.06 2.39
CA TYR A 83 16.90 20.97 3.17
C TYR A 83 17.25 20.95 4.65
N GLY A 84 17.75 19.84 5.19
CA GLY A 84 18.10 19.68 6.60
C GLY A 84 16.94 20.10 7.51
N THR A 85 17.21 21.07 8.38
CA THR A 85 16.21 21.65 9.29
C THR A 85 15.52 22.89 8.75
N GLU A 86 15.80 23.29 7.51
CA GLU A 86 15.26 24.51 6.86
C GLU A 86 14.46 24.19 5.58
N PRO A 87 13.52 23.23 5.58
CA PRO A 87 12.65 23.00 4.42
C PRO A 87 11.65 24.14 4.23
N ASP A 88 11.31 24.43 2.98
CA ASP A 88 10.11 25.19 2.65
C ASP A 88 8.89 24.27 2.78
N LEU A 89 8.20 24.35 3.92
CA LEU A 89 7.05 23.50 4.24
C LEU A 89 5.78 23.85 3.46
N ASP A 90 5.72 25.03 2.83
CA ASP A 90 4.60 25.36 1.93
C ASP A 90 4.76 24.59 0.61
N ALA A 91 6.01 24.44 0.12
CA ALA A 91 6.33 23.63 -1.05
C ALA A 91 6.41 22.13 -0.74
N LEU A 92 6.87 21.76 0.46
CA LEU A 92 7.07 20.39 0.91
C LEU A 92 6.22 20.07 2.15
N PRO A 93 4.88 20.12 2.05
CA PRO A 93 4.00 19.93 3.20
C PRO A 93 4.13 18.54 3.84
N MET A 94 4.69 17.56 3.12
CA MET A 94 4.89 16.18 3.58
C MET A 94 6.38 15.86 3.85
N TYR A 95 7.23 16.88 4.00
CA TYR A 95 8.67 16.72 4.23
C TYR A 95 9.00 15.68 5.30
N CYS A 96 9.73 14.64 4.89
CA CYS A 96 10.20 13.53 5.72
C CYS A 96 9.08 12.76 6.46
N ILE A 97 7.83 12.87 6.01
CA ILE A 97 6.73 12.08 6.59
C ILE A 97 6.75 10.68 5.95
N PRO A 98 6.84 9.59 6.75
CA PRO A 98 6.89 8.24 6.24
C PRO A 98 5.48 7.69 5.95
N PHE A 99 5.30 7.22 4.71
CA PHE A 99 4.06 6.63 4.23
C PHE A 99 4.24 5.16 3.86
N SER A 100 3.14 4.43 3.95
CA SER A 100 2.93 3.25 3.12
C SER A 100 1.80 3.48 2.13
N PHE A 101 1.79 2.68 1.07
CA PHE A 101 0.66 2.56 0.17
C PHE A 101 0.20 1.12 0.16
N LYS A 102 -1.11 0.87 0.13
CA LYS A 102 -1.63 -0.47 -0.14
C LYS A 102 -0.95 -1.07 -1.38
N ASP A 103 -0.56 -2.35 -1.34
CA ASP A 103 0.23 -2.98 -2.42
C ASP A 103 -0.30 -2.77 -3.86
N PRO A 104 -1.63 -2.74 -4.12
CA PRO A 104 -2.15 -2.58 -5.47
C PRO A 104 -1.78 -1.27 -6.15
N PHE A 105 -1.45 -0.19 -5.43
CA PHE A 105 -1.07 1.07 -6.06
C PHE A 105 0.26 0.91 -6.79
N ASP A 106 0.43 1.46 -7.99
CA ASP A 106 1.70 1.38 -8.68
C ASP A 106 2.79 2.25 -7.99
N THR A 107 3.96 1.68 -7.74
CA THR A 107 5.17 2.38 -7.27
C THR A 107 6.37 1.87 -8.05
N LYS A 108 7.00 2.68 -8.90
CA LYS A 108 8.03 2.21 -9.85
C LYS A 108 9.30 1.62 -9.21
N ASP A 109 9.52 1.92 -7.93
CA ASP A 109 10.68 1.55 -7.13
C ASP A 109 10.39 0.38 -6.17
N MET A 110 9.21 -0.23 -6.22
CA MET A 110 8.87 -1.42 -5.43
C MET A 110 7.95 -2.34 -6.23
N ARG A 111 7.93 -3.61 -5.85
CA ARG A 111 6.92 -4.56 -6.29
C ARG A 111 5.49 -4.03 -6.07
N SER A 112 4.63 -4.09 -7.08
CA SER A 112 3.18 -3.80 -7.02
C SER A 112 2.41 -4.97 -7.61
N THR A 113 1.90 -5.87 -6.77
CA THR A 113 1.32 -7.15 -7.24
C THR A 113 -0.05 -7.46 -6.70
N GLY A 114 -0.65 -6.51 -5.98
CA GLY A 114 -1.92 -6.70 -5.31
C GLY A 114 -1.82 -7.77 -4.23
N ALA A 115 -0.68 -7.88 -3.54
CA ALA A 115 -0.38 -8.87 -2.50
C ALA A 115 -0.28 -10.33 -2.99
N ALA A 116 -0.11 -10.54 -4.30
CA ALA A 116 -0.01 -11.88 -4.86
C ALA A 116 1.43 -12.36 -5.00
N ASP A 117 1.67 -13.57 -4.53
CA ASP A 117 2.83 -14.39 -4.81
C ASP A 117 2.62 -15.11 -6.14
N ALA A 118 2.88 -14.40 -7.23
CA ALA A 118 2.91 -14.96 -8.57
C ALA A 118 4.26 -14.67 -9.25
N ARG A 119 4.59 -15.48 -10.25
CA ARG A 119 5.76 -15.31 -11.13
C ARG A 119 5.49 -14.25 -12.19
N TYR A 120 5.48 -13.00 -11.78
CA TYR A 120 5.52 -11.88 -12.70
C TYR A 120 6.86 -11.85 -13.43
N ASP A 121 6.85 -11.57 -14.73
CA ASP A 121 8.09 -11.35 -15.50
C ASP A 121 8.82 -10.10 -14.98
N ILE A 122 8.04 -9.06 -14.68
CA ILE A 122 8.47 -7.83 -14.01
C ILE A 122 7.43 -7.51 -12.94
N ASP A 123 7.84 -7.45 -11.68
CA ASP A 123 6.93 -7.30 -10.54
C ASP A 123 6.75 -5.85 -10.05
N PHE A 124 7.47 -4.90 -10.65
CA PHE A 124 7.33 -3.47 -10.43
C PHE A 124 6.77 -2.77 -11.69
N PRO A 125 5.97 -1.70 -11.53
CA PRO A 125 5.36 -0.98 -12.63
C PRO A 125 6.34 0.01 -13.28
N ALA A 126 6.06 0.42 -14.51
CA ALA A 126 6.90 1.38 -15.24
C ALA A 126 6.79 2.83 -14.71
N ARG A 127 5.81 3.13 -13.86
CA ARG A 127 5.55 4.47 -13.33
C ARG A 127 4.86 4.38 -11.97
N ASP A 128 4.85 5.52 -11.28
CA ASP A 128 4.09 5.67 -10.05
C ASP A 128 2.60 5.88 -10.34
N HIS A 129 1.75 5.46 -9.40
CA HIS A 129 0.41 5.97 -9.27
C HIS A 129 0.47 7.48 -9.00
N ILE A 130 -0.47 8.27 -9.51
CA ILE A 130 -0.37 9.74 -9.45
C ILE A 130 -0.27 10.26 -8.01
N LEU A 131 -0.98 9.64 -7.07
CA LEU A 131 -0.92 10.00 -5.66
C LEU A 131 0.43 9.68 -5.01
N VAL A 132 1.15 8.67 -5.49
CA VAL A 132 2.52 8.37 -5.03
C VAL A 132 3.46 9.47 -5.50
N GLU A 133 3.39 9.81 -6.79
CA GLU A 133 4.18 10.88 -7.41
C GLU A 133 3.96 12.22 -6.69
N GLN A 134 2.70 12.64 -6.54
CA GLN A 134 2.35 13.89 -5.87
C GLN A 134 2.84 13.99 -4.43
N LEU A 135 2.78 12.89 -3.66
CA LEU A 135 3.27 12.91 -2.28
C LEU A 135 4.80 12.96 -2.23
N ARG A 136 5.50 12.25 -3.12
CA ARG A 136 6.97 12.32 -3.23
C ARG A 136 7.44 13.73 -3.56
N ASP A 137 6.79 14.38 -4.52
CA ASP A 137 7.09 15.76 -4.91
C ASP A 137 6.90 16.75 -3.76
N LYS A 138 6.05 16.40 -2.79
CA LYS A 138 5.77 17.17 -1.57
C LYS A 138 6.60 16.73 -0.37
N GLY A 139 7.62 15.92 -0.59
CA GLY A 139 8.63 15.52 0.40
C GLY A 139 8.30 14.26 1.21
N ALA A 140 7.23 13.53 0.85
CA ALA A 140 6.88 12.28 1.52
C ALA A 140 7.89 11.17 1.22
N ILE A 141 8.17 10.33 2.23
CA ILE A 141 9.00 9.13 2.07
C ILE A 141 8.07 7.93 1.94
N ILE A 142 7.95 7.38 0.73
CA ILE A 142 7.14 6.19 0.46
C ILE A 142 8.02 4.96 0.65
N TYR A 143 7.99 4.38 1.86
CA TYR A 143 8.96 3.36 2.26
C TYR A 143 8.41 1.94 2.26
N ALA A 144 7.10 1.75 2.13
CA ALA A 144 6.53 0.41 2.18
C ALA A 144 5.24 0.23 1.40
N LYS A 145 5.04 -1.00 0.94
CA LYS A 145 3.74 -1.55 0.54
C LYS A 145 3.04 -2.10 1.77
N ALA A 146 1.81 -1.68 1.99
CA ALA A 146 0.97 -2.20 3.05
C ALA A 146 0.26 -3.48 2.61
N VAL A 147 0.17 -4.44 3.52
CA VAL A 147 -0.53 -5.71 3.33
C VAL A 147 -1.99 -5.47 2.95
N ASN A 148 -2.49 -6.24 1.99
CA ASN A 148 -3.90 -6.25 1.64
C ASN A 148 -4.43 -7.64 1.36
N THR A 149 -5.75 -7.78 1.32
CA THR A 149 -6.36 -8.96 0.71
C THR A 149 -5.98 -9.02 -0.76
N GLU A 150 -5.45 -10.16 -1.17
CA GLU A 150 -4.96 -10.42 -2.52
C GLU A 150 -5.93 -9.98 -3.61
N TYR A 151 -5.43 -9.21 -4.59
CA TYR A 151 -6.16 -8.62 -5.71
C TYR A 151 -7.42 -7.83 -5.34
N ASN A 152 -7.46 -7.27 -4.13
CA ASN A 152 -8.67 -6.65 -3.58
C ASN A 152 -9.88 -7.61 -3.57
N GLY A 153 -9.59 -8.91 -3.61
CA GLY A 153 -10.54 -9.98 -3.78
C GLY A 153 -11.52 -10.02 -2.61
N ARG A 154 -12.80 -9.93 -2.94
CA ARG A 154 -13.87 -10.35 -2.04
C ARG A 154 -14.22 -11.79 -2.39
N ALA A 155 -14.37 -12.66 -1.40
CA ALA A 155 -15.37 -13.70 -1.59
C ALA A 155 -16.73 -12.99 -1.62
N ARG A 156 -17.55 -13.31 -2.62
CA ARG A 156 -18.83 -12.64 -2.90
C ARG A 156 -19.57 -12.30 -1.60
N ALA A 157 -19.81 -11.01 -1.39
CA ALA A 157 -20.70 -10.56 -0.33
C ALA A 157 -22.05 -11.26 -0.52
N ALA A 158 -22.49 -12.00 0.50
CA ALA A 158 -23.89 -12.33 0.63
C ALA A 158 -24.65 -11.00 0.74
N SER A 159 -25.34 -10.62 -0.33
CA SER A 159 -26.39 -9.60 -0.41
C SER A 159 -26.07 -8.19 0.09
N ILE A 160 -25.92 -7.25 -0.86
CA ILE A 160 -26.23 -5.84 -0.63
C ILE A 160 -27.76 -5.74 -0.60
N GLY A 161 -28.36 -5.80 0.59
CA GLY A 161 -29.83 -5.70 0.77
C GLY A 161 -30.51 -6.79 1.61
N GLY A 162 -29.79 -7.48 2.52
CA GLY A 162 -30.41 -8.40 3.48
C GLY A 162 -31.02 -7.66 4.68
N GLY A 163 -32.08 -8.24 5.28
CA GLY A 163 -32.68 -7.73 6.52
C GLY A 163 -31.69 -7.72 7.69
N ASN A 164 -31.98 -6.90 8.72
CA ASN A 164 -31.14 -6.74 9.93
C ASN A 164 -31.07 -7.98 10.84
N GLU A 165 -31.64 -9.11 10.40
CA GLU A 165 -31.66 -10.37 11.14
C GLU A 165 -30.86 -11.42 10.37
N PRO A 166 -29.75 -11.93 10.93
CA PRO A 166 -28.93 -12.93 10.26
C PRO A 166 -29.70 -14.25 10.11
N THR A 167 -29.96 -14.68 8.88
CA THR A 167 -30.68 -15.94 8.59
C THR A 167 -29.80 -17.19 8.69
N ALA A 168 -28.48 -17.01 8.76
CA ALA A 168 -27.52 -18.05 9.06
C ALA A 168 -26.24 -17.42 9.67
N ILE A 169 -25.70 -18.05 10.71
CA ILE A 169 -24.29 -17.87 11.06
C ILE A 169 -23.51 -18.90 10.24
N LEU A 170 -23.05 -18.46 9.08
CA LEU A 170 -22.04 -19.24 8.37
C LEU A 170 -20.76 -19.18 9.23
N PRO A 171 -20.06 -20.30 9.49
CA PRO A 171 -18.65 -20.26 9.90
C PRO A 171 -17.76 -19.78 8.74
N SER A 172 -18.30 -18.94 7.86
CA SER A 172 -17.57 -18.32 6.78
C SER A 172 -16.52 -17.42 7.42
N THR A 173 -15.28 -17.77 7.09
CA THR A 173 -14.11 -16.98 6.71
C THR A 173 -14.36 -15.56 6.16
N LEU A 174 -15.38 -14.83 6.62
CA LEU A 174 -15.64 -13.42 6.32
C LEU A 174 -14.51 -12.48 6.82
N GLY A 175 -13.47 -13.04 7.46
CA GLY A 175 -12.15 -12.42 7.69
C GLY A 175 -11.16 -12.70 6.54
N TYR A 176 -11.52 -12.29 5.31
CA TYR A 176 -10.81 -12.53 4.04
C TYR A 176 -9.45 -11.82 3.88
N GLN A 177 -8.61 -11.72 4.91
CA GLN A 177 -7.35 -10.95 4.83
C GLN A 177 -6.17 -11.85 4.56
N ARG A 178 -6.15 -12.44 3.38
CA ARG A 178 -5.05 -13.28 2.94
C ARG A 178 -4.30 -12.57 1.83
N SER A 179 -3.00 -12.50 2.01
CA SER A 179 -2.03 -12.25 0.95
C SER A 179 -1.16 -13.49 0.88
N SER A 180 -0.96 -14.01 -0.32
CA SER A 180 0.02 -15.08 -0.52
C SER A 180 1.47 -14.58 -0.42
N TRP A 181 1.71 -13.32 -0.79
CA TRP A 181 3.02 -12.66 -0.68
C TRP A 181 3.35 -12.31 0.77
N SER A 182 2.49 -11.51 1.38
CA SER A 182 2.76 -10.88 2.66
C SER A 182 2.06 -11.54 3.83
N GLY A 183 1.31 -12.63 3.65
CA GLY A 183 0.60 -13.31 4.74
C GLY A 183 -0.61 -12.53 5.27
N ASN A 184 -0.98 -12.81 6.52
CA ASN A 184 -2.20 -12.28 7.14
C ASN A 184 -1.90 -11.27 8.25
N PRO A 185 -2.55 -10.09 8.24
CA PRO A 185 -2.48 -9.15 9.34
C PRO A 185 -3.42 -9.55 10.49
N SER A 186 -3.02 -9.22 11.72
CA SER A 186 -3.86 -9.34 12.92
C SER A 186 -4.23 -7.97 13.47
N ASN A 187 -5.33 -7.90 14.22
CA ASN A 187 -5.74 -6.65 14.85
C ASN A 187 -4.71 -6.21 15.90
N VAL A 188 -4.39 -4.91 15.90
CA VAL A 188 -3.37 -4.33 16.80
C VAL A 188 -3.79 -4.38 18.28
N TYR A 189 -5.09 -4.34 18.56
CA TYR A 189 -5.65 -4.36 19.91
C TYR A 189 -5.98 -5.76 20.42
N ASP A 190 -6.10 -6.74 19.52
CA ASP A 190 -6.35 -8.14 19.86
C ASP A 190 -5.78 -9.04 18.76
N THR A 191 -4.58 -9.55 18.98
CA THR A 191 -3.84 -10.38 18.01
C THR A 191 -4.46 -11.76 17.80
N THR A 192 -5.52 -12.11 18.55
CA THR A 192 -6.36 -13.29 18.28
C THR A 192 -7.41 -13.05 17.20
N ARG A 193 -7.60 -11.79 16.76
CA ARG A 193 -8.63 -11.38 15.80
C ARG A 193 -8.01 -10.98 14.46
N ALA A 194 -8.81 -11.17 13.40
CA ALA A 194 -8.50 -10.62 12.09
C ALA A 194 -8.38 -9.09 12.15
N ALA A 195 -7.45 -8.52 11.40
CA ALA A 195 -7.23 -7.08 11.47
C ALA A 195 -8.45 -6.28 11.02
N SER A 196 -9.24 -6.74 10.04
CA SER A 196 -10.52 -6.13 9.66
C SER A 196 -11.39 -6.95 8.69
N LEU A 197 -12.37 -6.31 8.06
CA LEU A 197 -13.12 -6.84 6.90
C LEU A 197 -12.36 -6.73 5.56
N GLY A 198 -11.18 -6.09 5.53
CA GLY A 198 -10.31 -5.98 4.35
C GLY A 198 -10.91 -5.14 3.22
N SER A 199 -10.17 -4.83 2.16
CA SER A 199 -8.84 -5.34 1.84
C SER A 199 -7.66 -4.49 2.31
N SER A 200 -7.79 -3.22 2.73
CA SER A 200 -6.63 -2.36 3.12
C SER A 200 -6.20 -2.54 4.58
N SER A 201 -6.02 -3.78 4.97
CA SER A 201 -5.80 -4.20 6.35
C SER A 201 -4.47 -3.69 6.89
N GLY A 202 -3.38 -3.92 6.14
CA GLY A 202 -2.05 -3.46 6.50
C GLY A 202 -1.94 -1.94 6.58
N SER A 203 -2.69 -1.20 5.75
CA SER A 203 -2.71 0.27 5.79
C SER A 203 -3.17 0.77 7.16
N ALA A 204 -4.28 0.24 7.68
CA ALA A 204 -4.79 0.64 8.98
C ALA A 204 -3.96 0.08 10.14
N VAL A 205 -3.50 -1.18 10.04
CA VAL A 205 -2.64 -1.81 11.06
C VAL A 205 -1.32 -1.06 11.19
N GLY A 206 -0.68 -0.71 10.07
CA GLY A 206 0.60 0.01 10.05
C GLY A 206 0.51 1.37 10.70
N VAL A 207 -0.58 2.11 10.46
CA VAL A 207 -0.84 3.39 11.13
C VAL A 207 -1.16 3.16 12.63
N SER A 208 -2.01 2.19 12.95
CA SER A 208 -2.44 1.92 14.33
C SER A 208 -1.26 1.50 15.22
N ALA A 209 -0.36 0.68 14.69
CA ALA A 209 0.87 0.20 15.34
C ALA A 209 2.05 1.19 15.25
N ASN A 210 1.85 2.39 14.72
CA ASN A 210 2.90 3.42 14.53
C ASN A 210 4.11 2.96 13.69
N LEU A 211 3.88 2.07 12.73
CA LEU A 211 4.90 1.71 11.74
C LEU A 211 5.02 2.80 10.67
N VAL A 212 3.91 3.43 10.29
CA VAL A 212 3.86 4.56 9.35
C VAL A 212 3.08 5.71 9.98
N MET A 213 3.32 6.95 9.54
CA MET A 213 2.52 8.09 9.99
C MET A 213 1.14 8.11 9.32
N CYS A 214 1.12 7.85 8.02
CA CYS A 214 -0.09 7.74 7.22
C CYS A 214 0.05 6.62 6.19
N SER A 215 -1.08 6.11 5.72
CA SER A 215 -1.14 5.11 4.66
C SER A 215 -2.25 5.44 3.68
N LEU A 216 -2.00 5.22 2.39
CA LEU A 216 -3.05 5.30 1.38
C LEU A 216 -3.68 3.92 1.19
N CYS A 217 -4.98 3.87 1.42
CA CYS A 217 -5.83 2.70 1.26
C CYS A 217 -6.62 2.83 -0.05
N GLU A 218 -7.23 1.72 -0.49
CA GLU A 218 -8.14 1.70 -1.65
C GLU A 218 -9.46 1.02 -1.24
N GLU A 219 -10.57 1.54 -1.73
CA GLU A 219 -11.90 1.02 -1.50
C GLU A 219 -12.81 0.95 -2.73
N THR A 220 -13.16 -0.28 -3.10
CA THR A 220 -14.34 -0.60 -3.92
C THR A 220 -15.65 -0.52 -3.14
N SER A 221 -15.68 -0.96 -1.87
CA SER A 221 -16.92 -0.89 -1.08
C SER A 221 -16.80 -0.87 0.45
N MET A 222 -15.84 -1.55 1.09
CA MET A 222 -15.59 -1.34 2.55
C MET A 222 -14.11 -1.46 2.92
N SER A 223 -13.24 -1.45 1.90
CA SER A 223 -11.83 -1.79 2.01
C SER A 223 -10.96 -0.73 2.67
N CYS A 224 -11.47 0.46 2.94
CA CYS A 224 -10.83 1.46 3.78
C CYS A 224 -11.56 1.60 5.12
N ARG A 225 -12.91 1.64 5.08
CA ARG A 225 -13.76 1.83 6.27
C ARG A 225 -13.66 0.67 7.27
N GLY A 226 -13.67 -0.56 6.79
CA GLY A 226 -13.52 -1.76 7.63
C GLY A 226 -12.19 -1.75 8.41
N PRO A 227 -11.03 -1.65 7.72
CA PRO A 227 -9.74 -1.48 8.39
C PRO A 227 -9.67 -0.32 9.38
N ALA A 228 -10.21 0.85 9.02
CA ALA A 228 -10.21 2.01 9.90
C ALA A 228 -10.98 1.75 11.21
N ASN A 229 -12.20 1.22 11.10
CA ASN A 229 -13.06 0.91 12.23
C ASN A 229 -12.40 -0.11 13.19
N HIS A 230 -11.83 -1.18 12.65
CA HIS A 230 -11.32 -2.28 13.48
C HIS A 230 -9.95 -1.95 14.12
N ASN A 231 -9.16 -1.04 13.55
CA ASN A 231 -7.82 -0.71 14.05
C ASN A 231 -7.74 0.71 14.64
N ALA A 232 -8.89 1.34 14.93
CA ALA A 232 -8.99 2.64 15.57
C ALA A 232 -8.11 3.73 14.92
N VAL A 233 -8.14 3.81 13.60
CA VAL A 233 -7.46 4.87 12.84
C VAL A 233 -8.47 5.77 12.15
N SER A 234 -8.07 7.02 11.91
CA SER A 234 -8.89 7.96 11.15
C SER A 234 -8.93 7.58 9.68
N LEU A 235 -10.01 7.97 9.01
CA LEU A 235 -10.18 7.80 7.58
C LEU A 235 -10.80 9.06 6.97
N ILE A 236 -10.12 9.60 5.97
CA ILE A 236 -10.78 10.42 4.96
C ILE A 236 -10.94 9.56 3.70
N LEU A 237 -12.19 9.27 3.36
CA LEU A 237 -12.55 8.58 2.14
C LEU A 237 -13.36 9.52 1.25
N PRO A 238 -12.69 10.20 0.31
CA PRO A 238 -13.37 11.20 -0.50
C PRO A 238 -14.35 10.56 -1.50
N HIS A 239 -15.13 11.43 -2.15
CA HIS A 239 -15.90 11.01 -3.32
C HIS A 239 -14.93 10.50 -4.42
N LYS A 240 -15.34 9.50 -5.21
CA LYS A 240 -14.49 8.90 -6.25
C LYS A 240 -13.93 9.93 -7.24
N ALA A 241 -14.73 10.96 -7.55
CA ALA A 241 -14.38 12.04 -8.46
C ALA A 241 -13.49 13.13 -7.84
N MET A 242 -13.16 13.04 -6.55
CA MET A 242 -12.40 14.09 -5.88
C MET A 242 -10.91 13.97 -6.19
N ILE A 243 -10.26 12.89 -5.79
CA ILE A 243 -8.82 12.68 -6.03
C ILE A 243 -8.62 11.66 -7.14
N SER A 244 -7.59 11.87 -7.96
CA SER A 244 -7.34 11.01 -9.12
C SER A 244 -6.93 9.59 -8.72
N PHE A 245 -7.41 8.63 -9.51
CA PHE A 245 -7.02 7.21 -9.51
C PHE A 245 -6.19 6.84 -10.75
N LEU A 246 -5.54 7.83 -11.37
CA LEU A 246 -4.65 7.65 -12.51
C LEU A 246 -3.31 7.05 -12.07
N GLY A 247 -2.64 6.38 -13.02
CA GLY A 247 -1.26 5.95 -12.83
C GLY A 247 -1.12 4.45 -12.64
N GLY A 248 -2.23 3.75 -12.40
CA GLY A 248 -2.30 2.31 -12.35
C GLY A 248 -2.43 1.78 -10.93
N ALA A 249 -3.40 0.90 -10.74
CA ALA A 249 -3.52 0.08 -9.56
C ALA A 249 -4.27 -1.20 -9.94
N ILE A 250 -3.95 -2.31 -9.28
CA ILE A 250 -4.72 -3.55 -9.45
C ILE A 250 -6.05 -3.39 -8.71
N GLY A 251 -7.04 -2.78 -9.35
CA GLY A 251 -8.39 -2.55 -8.82
C GLY A 251 -9.27 -3.81 -8.81
N ALA A 252 -10.44 -3.70 -8.17
CA ALA A 252 -11.47 -4.75 -8.22
C ALA A 252 -12.65 -4.36 -9.12
N ASP A 253 -13.08 -3.10 -9.06
CA ASP A 253 -14.13 -2.55 -9.93
C ASP A 253 -13.88 -1.06 -10.15
N ILE A 254 -13.41 -0.73 -11.36
CA ILE A 254 -13.02 0.63 -11.75
C ILE A 254 -14.13 1.68 -11.54
N TYR A 255 -15.41 1.29 -11.51
CA TYR A 255 -16.52 2.20 -11.27
C TYR A 255 -16.67 2.60 -9.79
N TYR A 256 -16.19 1.77 -8.87
CA TYR A 256 -16.29 2.01 -7.43
C TYR A 256 -14.95 2.31 -6.77
N ASP A 257 -13.86 1.78 -7.30
CA ASP A 257 -12.53 1.91 -6.74
C ASP A 257 -12.16 3.39 -6.55
N ARG A 258 -11.70 3.71 -5.33
CA ARG A 258 -11.27 5.04 -4.92
C ARG A 258 -10.23 4.94 -3.82
N SER A 259 -9.34 5.92 -3.78
CA SER A 259 -8.32 6.02 -2.74
C SER A 259 -8.89 6.62 -1.46
N GLY A 260 -8.37 6.20 -0.32
CA GLY A 260 -8.63 6.80 0.98
C GLY A 260 -7.34 6.99 1.77
N ILE A 261 -7.43 7.80 2.82
CA ILE A 261 -6.28 8.20 3.65
C ILE A 261 -6.50 7.67 5.06
N HIS A 262 -5.61 6.82 5.53
CA HIS A 262 -5.54 6.40 6.93
C HIS A 262 -4.41 7.15 7.64
N CYS A 263 -4.73 7.80 8.75
CA CYS A 263 -3.75 8.36 9.69
C CYS A 263 -4.25 8.18 11.14
N ARG A 264 -3.41 8.46 12.14
CA ARG A 264 -3.81 8.38 13.56
C ARG A 264 -4.92 9.37 13.91
N THR A 265 -4.92 10.54 13.27
CA THR A 265 -5.91 11.60 13.53
C THR A 265 -6.58 12.08 12.25
N LEU A 266 -7.76 12.68 12.40
CA LEU A 266 -8.47 13.31 11.29
C LEU A 266 -7.71 14.54 10.77
N ALA A 267 -7.03 15.26 11.66
CA ALA A 267 -6.21 16.42 11.28
C ALA A 267 -5.06 16.00 10.36
N ASP A 268 -4.38 14.90 10.66
CA ASP A 268 -3.32 14.38 9.79
C ASP A 268 -3.88 13.89 8.45
N SER A 269 -5.02 13.20 8.48
CA SER A 269 -5.69 12.77 7.24
C SER A 269 -6.07 13.96 6.36
N ALA A 270 -6.52 15.07 6.96
CA ALA A 270 -6.86 16.30 6.25
C ALA A 270 -5.62 16.98 5.65
N LYS A 271 -4.49 17.01 6.37
CA LYS A 271 -3.22 17.52 5.84
C LYS A 271 -2.73 16.72 4.63
N VAL A 272 -2.87 15.39 4.66
CA VAL A 272 -2.54 14.55 3.50
C VAL A 272 -3.49 14.84 2.33
N LEU A 273 -4.79 15.01 2.60
CA LEU A 273 -5.73 15.39 1.55
C LEU A 273 -5.35 16.73 0.93
N ASP A 274 -5.10 17.77 1.72
CA ASP A 274 -4.67 19.08 1.23
C ASP A 274 -3.34 18.99 0.48
N ALA A 275 -2.42 18.15 0.93
CA ALA A 275 -1.19 17.85 0.21
C ALA A 275 -1.42 17.05 -1.07
N LEU A 276 -2.58 16.49 -1.38
CA LEU A 276 -2.85 15.90 -2.70
C LEU A 276 -3.46 16.91 -3.68
N ARG A 277 -3.77 18.11 -3.21
CA ARG A 277 -4.28 19.19 -4.05
C ARG A 277 -3.17 19.70 -4.97
N ASP A 278 -3.49 19.83 -6.25
CA ASP A 278 -2.71 20.59 -7.23
C ASP A 278 -2.93 22.10 -6.98
N PRO A 279 -1.87 22.93 -6.97
CA PRO A 279 -2.02 24.37 -6.74
C PRO A 279 -2.87 25.08 -7.79
N GLU A 280 -2.87 24.62 -9.05
CA GLU A 280 -3.56 25.27 -10.16
C GLU A 280 -4.97 24.70 -10.37
N HIS A 281 -5.08 23.37 -10.42
CA HIS A 281 -6.31 22.66 -10.78
C HIS A 281 -7.07 22.11 -9.56
N GLY A 282 -6.54 22.29 -8.35
CA GLY A 282 -7.15 21.73 -7.15
C GLY A 282 -7.07 20.20 -7.17
N TYR A 283 -8.20 19.51 -6.98
CA TYR A 283 -8.22 18.05 -7.07
C TYR A 283 -8.58 17.51 -8.46
N TYR A 284 -8.94 18.42 -9.37
CA TYR A 284 -9.30 18.07 -10.74
C TYR A 284 -8.08 17.58 -11.53
N ASP A 285 -8.20 16.43 -12.19
CA ASP A 285 -7.17 15.92 -13.10
C ASP A 285 -7.81 15.64 -14.47
N PRO A 286 -7.54 16.45 -15.51
CA PRO A 286 -8.16 16.27 -16.82
C PRO A 286 -7.78 14.95 -17.51
N ARG A 287 -6.77 14.24 -17.00
CA ARG A 287 -6.32 12.94 -17.52
C ARG A 287 -7.12 11.77 -16.93
N ASP A 288 -7.84 11.99 -15.84
CA ASP A 288 -8.65 10.99 -15.17
C ASP A 288 -10.14 11.19 -15.47
N ILE A 289 -10.73 10.19 -16.12
CA ILE A 289 -12.13 10.22 -16.54
C ILE A 289 -13.12 10.38 -15.37
N TRP A 290 -12.69 10.09 -14.13
CA TRP A 290 -13.54 10.19 -12.95
C TRP A 290 -13.52 11.57 -12.30
N THR A 291 -12.39 12.26 -12.35
CA THR A 291 -12.27 13.64 -11.85
C THR A 291 -12.65 14.66 -12.92
N ALA A 292 -12.85 14.23 -14.18
CA ALA A 292 -13.18 15.05 -15.35
C ALA A 292 -14.54 15.81 -15.31
N VAL A 293 -15.34 15.70 -14.24
CA VAL A 293 -16.57 16.48 -14.08
C VAL A 293 -16.33 17.57 -13.02
N PRO A 294 -16.17 18.85 -13.42
CA PRO A 294 -15.95 19.96 -12.50
C PRO A 294 -17.12 20.20 -11.55
#